data_AF-A0A2V8TD11-F1
#
_entry.id   AF-A0A2V8TD11-F1
#
_cell.length_a   1.000
_cell.length_b   1.000
_cell.length_c   1.000
_cell.angle_alpha   90.00
_cell.angle_beta   90.00
_cell.angle_gamma   90.00
#
_symmetry.space_group_name_H-M   'P 1'
#
loop_
_entity.id
_entity.type
_entity.pdbx_description
1 polymer ?
#
loop_
_entity_poly.entity_id
_entity_poly.type
_entity_poly.pdbx_seq_one_letter_code
_entity_poly.pdbx_strand_id
1 'polypeptide(L)'
;MYRSCTRVLITTRRATFHDRHRDLTIRARLQKAYGRSDNQVIWVGPPRQSNQNNQGNQTSQSNQTGGADITALSVDTMNKWLDNIAADPSPLSTEKVVRNKAAEAVDAYWDVSGKKFVETATFDGTGGFNKMYPVHSEPRLVAGAPLTNDVLKCQLKPIIYADYRVTFNGAQKLRLAAIFPSGVCDFSKPGVEQVPLKGTYRRY
;
A
#
# COMPACT_ATOMS: atom_id res chain seq x y z
N MET A 1 19.82 -11.13 19.78
CA MET A 1 18.93 -12.21 19.30
C MET A 1 17.76 -11.55 18.56
N TYR A 2 17.91 -11.36 17.24
CA TYR A 2 16.94 -10.62 16.43
C TYR A 2 15.76 -11.53 16.08
N ARG A 3 14.60 -11.29 16.69
CA ARG A 3 13.34 -11.91 16.24
C ARG A 3 12.87 -11.14 15.01
N SER A 4 13.03 -11.74 13.83
CA SER A 4 12.39 -11.24 12.61
C SER A 4 10.89 -11.14 12.85
N CYS A 5 10.36 -9.93 12.74
CA CYS A 5 8.93 -9.69 12.81
C CYS A 5 8.30 -10.13 11.49
N THR A 6 7.84 -11.37 11.46
CA THR A 6 6.94 -11.89 10.44
C THR A 6 5.62 -11.13 10.50
N ARG A 7 5.38 -10.21 9.57
CA ARG A 7 4.05 -9.63 9.37
C ARG A 7 3.51 -10.13 8.05
N VAL A 8 2.51 -11.00 8.12
CA VAL A 8 1.71 -11.39 6.96
C VAL A 8 0.56 -10.40 6.85
N LEU A 9 0.38 -9.80 5.68
CA LEU A 9 -0.67 -8.81 5.47
C LEU A 9 -1.36 -9.06 4.13
N ILE A 10 -2.64 -9.46 4.19
CA ILE A 10 -3.56 -9.39 3.06
C ILE A 10 -4.43 -8.15 3.30
N THR A 11 -4.24 -7.12 2.48
CA THR A 11 -5.07 -5.90 2.55
C THR A 11 -6.22 -6.02 1.57
N THR A 12 -7.46 -6.00 2.06
CA THR A 12 -8.66 -5.86 1.24
C THR A 12 -9.20 -4.44 1.40
N ARG A 13 -9.10 -3.59 0.36
CA ARG A 13 -9.71 -2.25 0.40
C ARG A 13 -10.98 -2.20 -0.44
N ARG A 14 -12.06 -1.72 0.19
CA ARG A 14 -13.34 -1.40 -0.46
C ARG A 14 -13.21 -0.06 -1.19
N ALA A 15 -13.88 0.10 -2.33
CA ALA A 15 -14.04 1.42 -2.96
C ALA A 15 -14.85 2.34 -2.04
N THR A 16 -14.14 3.11 -1.24
CA THR A 16 -14.59 4.12 -0.28
C THR A 16 -13.47 5.17 -0.20
N PHE A 17 -13.72 6.35 0.35
CA PHE A 17 -12.85 7.56 0.40
C PHE A 17 -11.40 7.39 0.94
N HIS A 18 -10.91 6.16 1.11
CA HIS A 18 -9.55 5.84 1.55
C HIS A 18 -8.64 5.62 0.34
N ASP A 19 -7.49 6.28 0.34
CA ASP A 19 -6.55 6.16 -0.77
C ASP A 19 -5.95 4.75 -0.89
N ARG A 20 -6.06 4.14 -2.07
CA ARG A 20 -5.48 2.82 -2.37
C ARG A 20 -3.95 2.81 -2.37
N HIS A 21 -3.30 3.95 -2.62
CA HIS A 21 -1.84 4.03 -2.65
C HIS A 21 -1.17 3.67 -1.31
N ARG A 22 -1.94 3.66 -0.20
CA ARG A 22 -1.41 3.33 1.13
C ARG A 22 -0.93 1.90 1.25
N ASP A 23 -1.54 0.93 0.57
CA ASP A 23 -1.05 -0.46 0.59
C ASP A 23 0.29 -0.59 -0.15
N LEU A 24 0.44 0.18 -1.23
CA LEU A 24 1.67 0.29 -2.00
C LEU A 24 2.75 1.12 -1.27
N THR A 25 2.35 2.09 -0.45
CA THR A 25 3.26 2.79 0.48
C THR A 25 3.87 1.81 1.48
N ILE A 26 3.06 0.90 2.04
CA ILE A 26 3.54 -0.16 2.93
C ILE A 26 4.51 -1.08 2.18
N ARG A 27 4.18 -1.47 0.94
CA ARG A 27 5.08 -2.27 0.08
C ARG A 27 6.42 -1.60 -0.13
N ALA A 28 6.41 -0.32 -0.51
CA ALA A 28 7.63 0.47 -0.71
C ALA A 28 8.47 0.54 0.56
N ARG A 29 7.84 0.65 1.74
CA ARG A 29 8.54 0.63 3.04
C ARG A 29 9.17 -0.73 3.34
N LEU A 30 8.47 -1.84 3.06
CA LEU A 30 9.03 -3.19 3.18
C LEU A 30 10.25 -3.35 2.27
N GLN A 31 10.13 -2.92 1.02
CA GLN A 31 11.23 -2.97 0.05
C GLN A 31 12.43 -2.13 0.51
N LYS A 32 12.21 -0.90 1.00
CA LYS A 32 13.28 -0.04 1.52
C LYS A 32 13.95 -0.61 2.77
N ALA A 33 13.20 -1.24 3.66
CA ALA A 33 13.72 -1.75 4.94
C ALA A 33 14.41 -3.12 4.81
N TYR A 34 13.92 -3.98 3.92
CA TYR A 34 14.33 -5.40 3.87
C TYR A 34 14.74 -5.90 2.48
N GLY A 35 14.67 -5.06 1.44
CA GLY A 35 14.95 -5.47 0.06
C GLY A 35 13.92 -6.44 -0.54
N ARG A 36 12.82 -6.69 0.17
CA ARG A 36 11.74 -7.61 -0.24
C ARG A 36 10.39 -7.21 0.36
N SER A 37 9.32 -7.68 -0.27
CA SER A 37 7.93 -7.45 0.15
C SER A 37 7.02 -8.65 -0.14
N ASP A 38 7.61 -9.82 -0.34
CA ASP A 38 6.95 -11.09 -0.66
C ASP A 38 6.09 -11.67 0.49
N ASN A 39 6.22 -11.12 1.69
CA ASN A 39 5.33 -11.33 2.82
C ASN A 39 4.04 -10.45 2.80
N GLN A 40 3.85 -9.62 1.77
CA GLN A 40 2.65 -8.81 1.58
C GLN A 40 1.88 -9.24 0.33
N VAL A 41 0.55 -9.23 0.44
CA VAL A 41 -0.37 -9.50 -0.66
C VAL A 41 -1.44 -8.42 -0.69
N ILE A 42 -1.72 -7.88 -1.87
CA ILE A 42 -2.71 -6.82 -2.08
C ILE A 42 -3.86 -7.39 -2.91
N TRP A 43 -5.06 -7.41 -2.32
CA TRP A 43 -6.30 -7.84 -2.98
C TRP A 43 -7.28 -6.68 -3.08
N VAL A 44 -7.81 -6.46 -4.28
CA VAL A 44 -8.79 -5.39 -4.53
C VAL A 44 -10.00 -5.94 -5.28
N GLY A 45 -11.19 -5.50 -4.92
CA GLY A 45 -12.38 -5.85 -5.67
C GLY A 45 -13.48 -4.81 -5.53
N PRO A 46 -14.65 -5.10 -6.09
CA PRO A 46 -15.75 -4.14 -6.09
C PRO A 46 -16.19 -3.86 -4.64
N PRO A 47 -16.77 -2.69 -4.37
CA PRO A 47 -17.45 -2.47 -3.10
C PRO A 47 -18.52 -3.56 -2.93
N ARG A 48 -18.63 -4.13 -1.73
CA ARG A 48 -19.73 -5.07 -1.42
C ARG A 48 -21.05 -4.34 -1.70
N GLN A 49 -21.87 -4.89 -2.58
CA GLN A 49 -23.26 -4.47 -2.72
C GLN A 49 -23.99 -4.93 -1.46
N SER A 50 -24.02 -4.10 -0.42
CA SER A 50 -24.98 -4.28 0.65
C SER A 50 -26.33 -3.83 0.11
N ASN A 51 -27.31 -4.73 0.06
CA ASN A 51 -28.71 -4.32 -0.09
C ASN A 51 -29.04 -3.42 1.11
N GLN A 52 -29.00 -2.10 0.92
CA GLN A 52 -29.16 -1.09 1.99
C GLN A 52 -30.57 -1.07 2.63
N ASN A 53 -31.45 -1.99 2.23
CA ASN A 53 -32.84 -2.02 2.70
C ASN A 53 -33.05 -2.81 4.00
N ASN A 54 -32.01 -3.45 4.57
CA ASN A 54 -32.10 -4.17 5.85
C ASN A 54 -31.33 -3.46 6.97
N GLN A 55 -31.83 -2.31 7.40
CA GLN A 55 -31.51 -1.75 8.71
C GLN A 55 -32.22 -2.60 9.78
N GLY A 56 -31.59 -3.68 10.25
CA GLY A 56 -32.08 -4.37 11.45
C GLY A 56 -31.71 -5.83 11.64
N ASN A 57 -31.15 -6.53 10.66
CA ASN A 57 -30.80 -7.94 10.87
C ASN A 57 -29.49 -8.30 10.17
N GLN A 58 -28.39 -8.17 10.91
CA GLN A 58 -27.06 -8.67 10.52
C GLN A 58 -27.01 -10.18 10.73
N THR A 59 -27.83 -10.94 10.01
CA THR A 59 -27.56 -12.37 9.82
C THR A 59 -26.53 -12.48 8.71
N SER A 60 -25.39 -13.11 9.02
CA SER A 60 -24.16 -13.25 8.23
C SER A 60 -24.31 -14.03 6.91
N GLN A 61 -25.29 -13.68 6.08
CA GLN A 61 -25.41 -14.10 4.70
C GLN A 61 -25.95 -12.92 3.91
N SER A 62 -25.07 -11.99 3.53
CA SER A 62 -25.41 -11.14 2.40
C SER A 62 -25.54 -12.07 1.19
N ASN A 63 -26.77 -12.31 0.74
CA ASN A 63 -27.04 -12.88 -0.58
C ASN A 63 -26.36 -12.00 -1.63
N GLN A 64 -25.11 -12.34 -1.95
CA GLN A 64 -24.36 -11.80 -3.07
C GLN A 64 -25.01 -12.39 -4.33
N THR A 65 -25.96 -11.69 -4.94
CA THR A 65 -26.39 -12.01 -6.29
C THR A 65 -25.29 -11.56 -7.26
N GLY A 66 -24.24 -12.38 -7.37
CA GLY A 66 -23.07 -12.17 -8.23
C GLY A 66 -21.91 -11.44 -7.53
N GLY A 67 -20.74 -12.08 -7.48
CA GLY A 67 -19.53 -11.52 -6.88
C GLY A 67 -18.84 -12.45 -5.88
N ALA A 68 -17.51 -12.42 -5.83
CA ALA A 68 -16.73 -13.20 -4.86
C ALA A 68 -16.71 -12.52 -3.49
N ASP A 69 -16.85 -13.28 -2.40
CA ASP A 69 -16.61 -12.76 -1.05
C ASP A 69 -15.10 -12.68 -0.75
N ILE A 70 -14.48 -11.59 -1.21
CA ILE A 70 -13.04 -11.36 -1.06
C ILE A 70 -12.61 -11.27 0.42
N THR A 71 -13.52 -10.86 1.32
CA THR A 71 -13.19 -10.78 2.76
C THR A 71 -13.12 -12.18 3.37
N ALA A 72 -14.06 -13.06 3.05
CA ALA A 72 -13.97 -14.46 3.50
C ALA A 72 -12.73 -15.13 2.89
N LEU A 73 -12.53 -15.00 1.58
CA LEU A 73 -11.37 -15.56 0.88
C LEU A 73 -10.03 -15.08 1.47
N SER A 74 -9.94 -13.81 1.88
CA SER A 74 -8.69 -13.26 2.44
C SER A 74 -8.39 -13.82 3.82
N VAL A 75 -9.41 -14.01 4.66
CA VAL A 75 -9.29 -14.65 5.97
C VAL A 75 -8.89 -16.11 5.80
N ASP A 76 -9.55 -16.86 4.93
CA ASP A 76 -9.23 -18.27 4.70
C ASP A 76 -7.79 -18.45 4.17
N THR A 77 -7.38 -17.58 3.24
CA THR A 77 -6.02 -17.59 2.68
C THR A 77 -4.98 -17.21 3.74
N MET A 78 -5.28 -16.24 4.61
CA MET A 78 -4.42 -15.87 5.72
C MET A 78 -4.28 -17.02 6.72
N ASN A 79 -5.39 -17.65 7.10
CA ASN A 79 -5.41 -18.78 8.03
C ASN A 79 -4.54 -19.91 7.50
N LYS A 80 -4.74 -20.32 6.25
CA LYS A 80 -3.92 -21.35 5.61
C LYS A 80 -2.43 -21.00 5.60
N TRP A 81 -2.07 -19.75 5.33
CA TRP A 81 -0.67 -19.32 5.38
C TRP A 81 -0.12 -19.38 6.81
N LEU A 82 -0.87 -18.92 7.81
CA LEU A 82 -0.47 -18.97 9.22
C LEU A 82 -0.36 -20.41 9.73
N ASP A 83 -1.28 -21.29 9.35
CA ASP A 83 -1.26 -22.71 9.68
C ASP A 83 -0.03 -23.40 9.11
N ASN A 84 0.33 -23.12 7.85
CA ASN A 84 1.57 -23.62 7.24
C ASN A 84 2.81 -23.14 8.02
N ILE A 85 2.86 -21.84 8.40
CA ILE A 85 3.97 -21.29 9.20
C ILE A 85 4.05 -21.97 10.59
N ALA A 86 2.91 -22.26 11.20
CA ALA A 86 2.83 -22.90 12.51
C ALA A 86 3.25 -24.37 12.46
N ALA A 87 2.89 -25.09 11.39
CA ALA A 87 3.26 -26.49 11.17
C ALA A 87 4.75 -26.69 10.86
N ASP A 88 5.42 -25.69 10.27
CA ASP A 88 6.85 -25.74 9.98
C ASP A 88 7.68 -25.56 11.28
N PRO A 89 8.50 -26.53 11.71
CA PRO A 89 9.27 -26.43 12.96
C PRO A 89 10.52 -25.54 12.85
N SER A 90 10.83 -25.02 11.66
CA SER A 90 12.02 -24.17 11.45
C SER A 90 11.99 -22.91 12.33
N PRO A 91 13.15 -22.36 12.71
CA PRO A 91 13.23 -21.08 13.40
C PRO A 91 12.49 -19.96 12.65
N LEU A 92 11.93 -19.00 13.39
CA LEU A 92 11.25 -17.85 12.80
C LEU A 92 12.21 -16.99 11.99
N SER A 93 11.97 -16.90 10.68
CA SER A 93 12.69 -16.05 9.74
C SER A 93 11.73 -15.55 8.66
N THR A 94 12.12 -14.50 7.92
CA THR A 94 11.32 -14.03 6.78
C THR A 94 11.22 -15.09 5.68
N GLU A 95 12.27 -15.89 5.51
CA GLU A 95 12.33 -16.99 4.54
C GLU A 95 11.30 -18.08 4.87
N LYS A 96 11.13 -18.40 6.17
CA LYS A 96 10.09 -19.33 6.63
C LYS A 96 8.70 -18.82 6.24
N VAL A 97 8.44 -17.52 6.43
CA VAL A 97 7.14 -16.90 6.07
C VAL A 97 6.86 -17.06 4.60
N VAL A 98 7.82 -16.67 3.76
CA VAL A 98 7.65 -16.67 2.31
C VAL A 98 7.52 -18.07 1.76
N ARG A 99 8.29 -19.04 2.27
CA ARG A 99 8.20 -20.44 1.83
C ARG A 99 6.87 -21.11 2.19
N ASN A 100 6.26 -20.71 3.31
CA ASN A 100 4.98 -21.27 3.77
C ASN A 100 3.74 -20.57 3.18
N LYS A 101 3.96 -19.64 2.26
CA LYS A 101 2.90 -18.87 1.60
C LYS A 101 1.95 -19.78 0.83
N ALA A 102 0.66 -19.65 1.10
CA ALA A 102 -0.38 -20.36 0.36
C ALA A 102 -0.30 -19.97 -1.13
N ALA A 103 -0.46 -20.94 -2.04
CA ALA A 103 -0.30 -20.74 -3.48
C ALA A 103 -1.24 -19.64 -4.03
N GLU A 104 -2.44 -19.53 -3.45
CA GLU A 104 -3.45 -18.55 -3.81
C GLU A 104 -3.16 -17.12 -3.31
N ALA A 105 -2.22 -16.95 -2.36
CA ALA A 105 -1.84 -15.69 -1.73
C ALA A 105 -0.95 -14.84 -2.65
N VAL A 106 -1.41 -14.57 -3.86
CA VAL A 106 -0.75 -13.70 -4.85
C VAL A 106 -1.55 -12.43 -5.00
N ASP A 107 -0.92 -11.31 -5.34
CA ASP A 107 -1.65 -10.09 -5.67
C ASP A 107 -2.70 -10.37 -6.73
N ALA A 108 -3.88 -9.79 -6.53
CA ALA A 108 -5.01 -10.05 -7.40
C ALA A 108 -6.06 -8.94 -7.31
N TYR A 109 -6.84 -8.82 -8.38
CA TYR A 109 -8.05 -8.03 -8.37
C TYR A 109 -9.25 -8.83 -8.87
N TRP A 110 -10.46 -8.43 -8.48
CA TRP A 110 -11.70 -9.09 -8.88
C TRP A 110 -12.59 -8.13 -9.66
N ASP A 111 -13.28 -8.62 -10.68
CA ASP A 111 -14.36 -7.84 -11.31
C ASP A 111 -15.69 -7.96 -10.57
N VAL A 112 -16.71 -7.25 -11.05
CA VAL A 112 -18.07 -7.25 -10.48
C VAL A 112 -18.76 -8.62 -10.54
N SER A 113 -18.34 -9.51 -11.44
CA SER A 113 -18.87 -10.88 -11.52
C SER A 113 -18.23 -11.82 -10.50
N GLY A 114 -17.14 -11.39 -9.84
CA GLY A 114 -16.37 -12.20 -8.91
C GLY A 114 -15.23 -12.98 -9.57
N LYS A 115 -14.89 -12.69 -10.84
CA LYS A 115 -13.74 -13.31 -11.49
C LYS A 115 -12.44 -12.72 -10.93
N LYS A 116 -11.54 -13.60 -10.47
CA LYS A 116 -10.19 -13.25 -10.01
C LYS A 116 -9.25 -13.05 -11.20
N PHE A 117 -8.42 -12.01 -11.14
CA PHE A 117 -7.30 -11.75 -12.03
C PHE A 117 -6.03 -11.65 -11.18
N VAL A 118 -5.07 -12.54 -11.44
CA VAL A 118 -3.77 -12.52 -10.76
C VAL A 118 -2.87 -11.53 -11.49
N GLU A 119 -2.51 -10.45 -10.81
CA GLU A 119 -1.66 -9.39 -11.35
C GLU A 119 -1.00 -8.65 -10.18
N THR A 120 0.31 -8.38 -10.28
CA THR A 120 1.03 -7.60 -9.28
C THR A 120 0.42 -6.21 -9.14
N ALA A 121 0.07 -5.81 -7.92
CA ALA A 121 -0.43 -4.47 -7.65
C ALA A 121 0.70 -3.44 -7.82
N THR A 122 0.45 -2.41 -8.63
CA THR A 122 1.41 -1.33 -8.91
C THR A 122 0.80 0.05 -8.70
N PHE A 123 1.63 1.06 -8.49
CA PHE A 123 1.18 2.44 -8.26
C PHE A 123 0.77 3.12 -9.57
N ASP A 124 1.60 3.00 -10.60
CA ASP A 124 1.51 3.71 -11.87
C ASP A 124 1.55 2.79 -13.10
N GLY A 125 1.36 1.48 -12.91
CA GLY A 125 1.32 0.52 -14.01
C GLY A 125 0.10 0.70 -14.91
N THR A 126 0.18 0.12 -16.11
CA THR A 126 -0.86 0.19 -17.15
C THR A 126 -1.67 -1.11 -17.29
N GLY A 127 -1.48 -2.03 -16.35
CA GLY A 127 -2.12 -3.35 -16.31
C GLY A 127 -3.59 -3.32 -15.91
N GLY A 128 -4.20 -4.50 -15.86
CA GLY A 128 -5.61 -4.67 -15.53
C GLY A 128 -5.95 -4.19 -14.12
N PHE A 129 -5.01 -4.32 -13.17
CA PHE A 129 -5.16 -3.83 -11.81
C PHE A 129 -5.43 -2.31 -11.79
N ASN A 130 -4.55 -1.52 -12.42
CA ASN A 130 -4.65 -0.06 -12.45
C ASN A 130 -5.79 0.44 -13.34
N LYS A 131 -6.14 -0.31 -14.41
CA LYS A 131 -7.28 0.01 -15.27
C LYS A 131 -8.62 -0.18 -14.56
N MET A 132 -8.79 -1.31 -13.87
CA MET A 132 -10.04 -1.62 -13.17
C MET A 132 -10.16 -0.83 -11.86
N TYR A 133 -9.04 -0.67 -11.16
CA TYR A 133 -8.96 -0.01 -9.87
C TYR A 133 -7.88 1.06 -9.87
N PRO A 134 -8.14 2.25 -10.47
CA PRO A 134 -7.19 3.35 -10.50
C PRO A 134 -6.65 3.69 -9.12
N VAL A 135 -5.33 3.81 -9.05
CA VAL A 135 -4.62 4.27 -7.86
C VAL A 135 -4.40 5.78 -8.00
N HIS A 136 -5.06 6.56 -7.16
CA HIS A 136 -4.89 8.01 -7.15
C HIS A 136 -3.68 8.41 -6.31
N SER A 137 -2.91 9.37 -6.83
CA SER A 137 -1.77 9.98 -6.16
C SER A 137 -2.23 11.03 -5.13
N GLU A 138 -1.29 11.57 -4.36
CA GLU A 138 -1.50 12.63 -3.39
C GLU A 138 -0.48 13.77 -3.59
N PRO A 139 -0.78 15.01 -3.14
CA PRO A 139 0.02 16.18 -3.48
C PRO A 139 1.53 16.04 -3.21
N ARG A 140 1.95 15.36 -2.13
CA ARG A 140 3.38 15.18 -1.84
C ARG A 140 4.04 14.21 -2.81
N LEU A 141 3.36 13.12 -3.20
CA LEU A 141 3.87 12.21 -4.24
C LEU A 141 3.98 12.93 -5.59
N VAL A 142 2.99 13.76 -5.94
CA VAL A 142 3.04 14.60 -7.16
C VAL A 142 4.18 15.62 -7.10
N ALA A 143 4.49 16.14 -5.90
CA ALA A 143 5.62 17.04 -5.66
C ALA A 143 6.98 16.32 -5.58
N GLY A 144 7.05 15.01 -5.85
CA GLY A 144 8.30 14.25 -5.89
C GLY A 144 8.68 13.54 -4.59
N ALA A 145 7.78 13.47 -3.59
CA ALA A 145 8.01 12.63 -2.42
C ALA A 145 8.12 11.16 -2.82
N PRO A 146 8.96 10.36 -2.13
CA PRO A 146 9.05 8.94 -2.41
C PRO A 146 7.73 8.22 -2.05
N LEU A 147 7.40 7.13 -2.77
CA LEU A 147 6.23 6.30 -2.48
C LEU A 147 6.23 5.73 -1.05
N THR A 148 7.41 5.58 -0.43
CA THR A 148 7.54 5.23 0.99
C THR A 148 6.83 6.21 1.91
N ASN A 149 6.61 7.45 1.47
CA ASN A 149 5.85 8.45 2.19
C ASN A 149 6.32 8.58 3.66
N ASP A 150 7.64 8.56 3.87
CA ASP A 150 8.30 8.44 5.19
C ASP A 150 9.17 9.66 5.53
N VAL A 151 9.26 10.64 4.63
CA VAL A 151 9.84 11.97 4.89
C VAL A 151 8.73 12.90 5.36
N LEU A 152 8.53 12.99 6.69
CA LEU A 152 7.47 13.81 7.29
C LEU A 152 7.81 15.30 7.27
N LYS A 153 8.96 15.66 7.85
CA LYS A 153 9.54 17.01 7.74
C LYS A 153 10.75 16.93 6.81
N CYS A 154 10.63 17.50 5.61
CA CYS A 154 11.71 17.54 4.64
C CYS A 154 12.76 18.60 5.02
N GLN A 155 14.00 18.39 4.59
CA GLN A 155 14.94 19.49 4.45
C GLN A 155 14.52 20.34 3.24
N LEU A 156 14.89 21.62 3.22
CA LEU A 156 14.53 22.53 2.13
C LEU A 156 15.70 22.74 1.17
N LYS A 157 15.36 22.95 -0.11
CA LYS A 157 16.28 23.40 -1.16
C LYS A 157 15.69 24.63 -1.88
N PRO A 158 16.53 25.46 -2.51
CA PRO A 158 16.04 26.55 -3.36
C PRO A 158 15.07 26.06 -4.43
N ILE A 159 14.20 26.95 -4.93
CA ILE A 159 13.32 26.64 -6.06
C ILE A 159 14.18 26.53 -7.33
N ILE A 160 14.27 25.33 -7.88
CA ILE A 160 14.94 25.05 -9.16
C ILE A 160 13.84 24.75 -10.19
N TYR A 161 13.55 25.69 -11.08
CA TYR A 161 12.44 25.54 -12.04
C TYR A 161 12.64 24.37 -13.02
N ALA A 162 13.89 23.97 -13.27
CA ALA A 162 14.22 22.80 -14.09
C ALA A 162 13.80 21.47 -13.45
N ASP A 163 13.52 21.43 -12.14
CA ASP A 163 13.04 20.22 -11.46
C ASP A 163 11.58 19.88 -11.81
N TYR A 164 10.84 20.83 -12.40
CA TYR A 164 9.43 20.68 -12.70
C TYR A 164 9.21 20.31 -14.17
N ARG A 165 8.30 19.36 -14.41
CA ARG A 165 7.90 18.95 -15.77
C ARG A 165 7.03 19.98 -16.51
N VAL A 166 6.70 21.09 -15.86
CA VAL A 166 5.86 22.16 -16.40
C VAL A 166 6.64 23.46 -16.50
N THR A 167 6.31 24.27 -17.50
CA THR A 167 6.91 25.59 -17.67
C THR A 167 6.13 26.63 -16.88
N PHE A 168 6.80 27.28 -15.92
CA PHE A 168 6.22 28.37 -15.16
C PHE A 168 6.34 29.70 -15.91
N ASN A 169 5.24 30.44 -16.02
CA ASN A 169 5.26 31.84 -16.45
C ASN A 169 5.75 32.76 -15.31
N GLY A 170 6.08 34.02 -15.64
CA GLY A 170 6.65 34.98 -14.68
C GLY A 170 5.79 35.17 -13.41
N ALA A 171 4.47 35.29 -13.55
CA ALA A 171 3.56 35.44 -12.41
C ALA A 171 3.53 34.19 -11.52
N GLN A 172 3.57 32.99 -12.13
CA GLN A 172 3.62 31.73 -11.37
C GLN A 172 4.96 31.56 -10.65
N LYS A 173 6.08 31.99 -11.25
CA LYS A 173 7.41 32.00 -10.59
C LYS A 173 7.40 32.90 -9.34
N LEU A 174 6.91 34.14 -9.49
CA LEU A 174 6.79 35.08 -8.37
C LEU A 174 5.89 34.53 -7.26
N ARG A 175 4.74 33.94 -7.62
CA ARG A 175 3.83 33.32 -6.65
C ARG A 175 4.48 32.14 -5.91
N LEU A 176 5.20 31.27 -6.63
CA LEU A 176 5.87 30.11 -6.01
C LEU A 176 6.95 30.56 -5.01
N ALA A 177 7.76 31.55 -5.39
CA ALA A 177 8.78 32.13 -4.51
C ALA A 177 8.17 32.81 -3.27
N ALA A 178 7.01 33.48 -3.42
CA ALA A 178 6.31 34.10 -2.30
C ALA A 178 5.72 33.08 -1.32
N ILE A 179 5.22 31.93 -1.81
CA ILE A 179 4.65 30.87 -0.95
C ILE A 179 5.75 30.10 -0.22
N PHE A 180 6.90 29.89 -0.87
CA PHE A 180 8.02 29.12 -0.34
C PHE A 180 9.29 29.97 -0.22
N PRO A 181 9.29 31.01 0.66
CA PRO A 181 10.42 31.93 0.77
C PRO A 181 11.71 31.26 1.27
N SER A 182 11.58 30.16 2.02
CA SER A 182 12.70 29.36 2.52
C SER A 182 13.06 28.16 1.63
N GLY A 183 12.42 28.04 0.46
CA GLY A 183 12.59 26.92 -0.45
C GLY A 183 11.54 25.83 -0.32
N VAL A 184 11.67 24.81 -1.18
CA VAL A 184 10.76 23.67 -1.30
C VAL A 184 11.40 22.39 -0.76
N CYS A 185 10.61 21.35 -0.55
CA CYS A 185 11.13 20.07 -0.04
C CYS A 185 12.22 19.50 -0.94
N ASP A 186 13.34 19.14 -0.32
CA ASP A 186 14.38 18.30 -0.90
C ASP A 186 14.13 16.84 -0.52
N PHE A 187 13.30 16.16 -1.33
CA PHE A 187 13.00 14.74 -1.11
C PHE A 187 14.17 13.79 -1.42
N SER A 188 15.30 14.31 -1.95
CA SER A 188 16.52 13.50 -2.11
C SER A 188 17.24 13.27 -0.78
N LYS A 189 16.90 14.04 0.26
CA LYS A 189 17.50 13.94 1.59
C LYS A 189 16.57 13.25 2.60
N PRO A 190 17.13 12.63 3.65
CA PRO A 190 16.34 12.21 4.80
C PRO A 190 15.60 13.38 5.44
N GLY A 191 14.48 13.09 6.09
CA GLY A 191 13.75 14.07 6.88
C GLY A 191 14.58 14.63 8.04
N VAL A 192 14.23 15.83 8.47
CA VAL A 192 14.83 16.48 9.64
C VAL A 192 14.61 15.60 10.87
N GLU A 193 15.67 15.31 11.62
CA GLU A 193 15.69 14.36 12.75
C GLU A 193 15.26 12.92 12.39
N GLN A 194 15.19 12.58 11.10
CA GLN A 194 14.86 11.22 10.70
C GLN A 194 16.06 10.30 10.99
N VAL A 195 15.87 9.40 11.94
CA VAL A 195 16.85 8.37 12.29
C VAL A 195 16.42 6.99 11.78
N PRO A 196 17.37 6.08 11.52
CA PRO A 196 17.04 4.69 11.27
C PRO A 196 16.24 4.07 12.42
N LEU A 197 15.34 3.14 12.07
CA LEU A 197 14.72 2.28 13.06
C LEU A 197 15.83 1.45 13.73
N LYS A 198 15.97 1.51 15.07
CA LYS A 198 16.95 0.66 15.80
C LYS A 198 16.42 -0.78 16.02
N GLY A 199 15.36 -1.17 15.31
CA GLY A 199 14.66 -2.45 15.45
C GLY A 199 13.18 -2.35 15.11
N THR A 200 12.50 -3.49 14.95
CA THR A 200 11.08 -3.55 14.58
C THR A 200 10.13 -3.14 15.71
N TYR A 201 10.58 -3.25 16.97
CA TYR A 201 9.86 -2.79 18.15
C TYR A 201 10.77 -1.90 19.00
N ARG A 202 10.26 -0.73 19.37
CA ARG A 202 10.83 0.10 20.44
C ARG A 202 10.27 -0.45 21.75
N ARG A 203 11.13 -0.99 22.62
CA ARG A 203 10.79 -1.09 24.04
C ARG A 203 11.12 0.27 24.65
N TYR A 204 10.11 0.91 25.23
CA TYR A 204 10.23 2.13 26.02
C TYR A 204 10.31 1.73 27.50
#